data_AF-A0A4P5UBQ6-F1
#
_entry.id   AF-A0A4P5UBQ6-F1
#
_cell.length_a   1.000
_cell.length_b   1.000
_cell.length_c   1.000
_cell.angle_alpha   90.00
_cell.angle_beta   90.00
_cell.angle_gamma   90.00
#
_symmetry.space_group_name_H-M   'P 1'
#
loop_
_entity.id
_entity.type
_entity.pdbx_description
1 polymer ?
#
loop_
_entity_poly.entity_id
_entity_poly.type
_entity_poly.pdbx_seq_one_letter_code
_entity_poly.pdbx_strand_id
1 'polypeptide(L)'
;MPMRMRASALGLAVACAGLGLCGAAAAQALPAVKPGQIASNFEQLRVTAVADQLIAYLIKASAWVDRPETRLPSAALAERVRDAVLAHPEVRLSLEHRQTASLATREAFAGFLPQVSGNVESGWRSNDLVSTPWSNVPAFKDNTRALALSARQLVYDFGAVGSQVDARTSLQAAAAARAEIKTSELTLRALTAWLEMFRAREVFSLSQMNVASRQQILSFIDERERLGGSPKSDVLRARARLADALAVEVAAKNRLSAAEAGYREAFDAPPPAQITLPVGAVVTMGRYANLGDWVSRNANLAEARAQTEAAGHEAKSATASLLPSIQFEVSARRRDLGGEGVPGLDWTAGFSVKQNLYAGGADVARKQQADQRAIESRLAEDKLRRQVERAFSQAMADVNNSAAAVAARKEAAQVAAVALEAVREQFAFRRGTLLDLLRAQEELYAAGRDLIDGIVDESLVRYRLLDLAMELTPLFGIPLPGATAAN
;
A
#
# COMPACT_ATOMS: atom_id res chain seq x y z
N MET A 1 52.02 -23.01 -35.61
CA MET A 1 52.73 -22.95 -34.30
C MET A 1 51.97 -23.83 -33.31
N PRO A 2 52.47 -25.04 -33.01
CA PRO A 2 51.72 -26.05 -32.26
C PRO A 2 52.18 -26.24 -30.80
N MET A 3 51.26 -26.80 -30.01
CA MET A 3 51.41 -27.77 -28.90
C MET A 3 52.57 -27.62 -27.90
N ARG A 4 52.24 -27.69 -26.59
CA ARG A 4 52.93 -28.59 -25.64
C ARG A 4 51.98 -29.12 -24.54
N MET A 5 51.52 -30.34 -24.73
CA MET A 5 51.34 -31.33 -23.66
C MET A 5 52.72 -31.84 -23.24
N ARG A 6 52.92 -32.13 -21.94
CA ARG A 6 53.88 -33.16 -21.48
C ARG A 6 53.32 -33.91 -20.29
N ALA A 7 52.96 -35.16 -20.56
CA ALA A 7 53.02 -36.25 -19.59
C ALA A 7 54.48 -36.74 -19.52
N SER A 8 54.90 -37.20 -18.34
CA SER A 8 56.09 -38.03 -18.19
C SER A 8 55.86 -39.03 -17.06
N ALA A 9 55.91 -40.30 -17.45
CA ALA A 9 55.88 -41.48 -16.60
C ALA A 9 57.30 -41.99 -16.34
N LEU A 10 57.35 -43.02 -15.48
CA LEU A 10 58.44 -43.96 -15.17
C LEU A 10 59.48 -43.56 -14.11
N GLY A 11 59.71 -44.53 -13.20
CA GLY A 11 60.87 -44.57 -12.32
C GLY A 11 60.75 -45.57 -11.17
N LEU A 12 60.70 -46.86 -11.50
CA LEU A 12 60.78 -48.00 -10.57
C LEU A 12 62.16 -48.01 -9.87
N ALA A 13 62.24 -48.19 -8.54
CA ALA A 13 63.42 -48.76 -7.88
C ALA A 13 63.09 -49.35 -6.51
N VAL A 14 63.36 -50.64 -6.41
CA VAL A 14 63.27 -51.52 -5.24
C VAL A 14 64.47 -51.28 -4.32
N ALA A 15 64.25 -51.27 -3.00
CA ALA A 15 65.29 -51.59 -2.02
C ALA A 15 64.66 -52.25 -0.78
N CYS A 16 65.02 -53.51 -0.58
CA CYS A 16 64.65 -54.37 0.54
C CYS A 16 65.79 -54.37 1.57
N ALA A 17 65.47 -54.20 2.87
CA ALA A 17 66.21 -54.61 4.09
C ALA A 17 65.74 -53.69 5.23
N GLY A 18 65.36 -54.10 6.44
CA GLY A 18 65.49 -55.35 7.15
C GLY A 18 64.89 -55.18 8.57
N LEU A 19 64.53 -56.31 9.20
CA LEU A 19 64.45 -56.57 10.66
C LEU A 19 63.64 -55.56 11.50
N GLY A 20 62.46 -55.85 12.06
CA GLY A 20 62.07 -57.04 12.80
C GLY A 20 61.65 -56.60 14.20
N LEU A 21 60.36 -56.71 14.54
CA LEU A 21 59.85 -56.75 15.92
C LEU A 21 58.39 -57.22 15.89
N CYS A 22 58.18 -58.45 16.33
CA CYS A 22 56.88 -59.04 16.59
C CYS A 22 56.12 -58.23 17.64
N GLY A 23 54.91 -57.78 17.29
CA GLY A 23 53.89 -57.32 18.23
C GLY A 23 52.56 -57.95 17.84
N ALA A 24 52.12 -58.95 18.60
CA ALA A 24 50.84 -59.60 18.42
C ALA A 24 49.69 -58.62 18.72
N ALA A 25 49.05 -58.10 17.67
CA ALA A 25 47.77 -57.43 17.78
C ALA A 25 46.68 -58.43 17.42
N ALA A 26 45.95 -58.88 18.44
CA ALA A 26 44.80 -59.75 18.31
C ALA A 26 43.79 -59.15 17.31
N ALA A 27 43.59 -59.85 16.19
CA ALA A 27 42.44 -59.64 15.35
C ALA A 27 41.19 -60.01 16.16
N GLN A 28 40.54 -59.01 16.74
CA GLN A 28 39.18 -59.18 17.24
C GLN A 28 38.31 -59.54 16.04
N ALA A 29 37.87 -60.79 16.01
CA ALA A 29 36.86 -61.25 15.08
C ALA A 29 35.64 -60.33 15.21
N LEU A 30 35.28 -59.64 14.12
CA LEU A 30 33.96 -59.02 13.99
C LEU A 30 32.92 -60.08 14.36
N PRO A 31 31.97 -59.79 15.27
CA PRO A 31 30.93 -60.75 15.60
C PRO A 31 30.21 -61.13 14.32
N ALA A 32 30.05 -62.43 14.08
CA ALA A 32 29.33 -62.96 12.94
C ALA A 32 27.91 -62.37 12.93
N VAL A 33 27.70 -61.36 12.07
CA VAL A 33 26.39 -60.75 11.88
C VAL A 33 25.51 -61.79 11.22
N LYS A 34 24.49 -62.26 11.94
CA LYS A 34 23.48 -63.18 11.40
C LYS A 34 22.87 -62.54 10.14
N PRO A 35 22.76 -63.28 9.01
CA PRO A 35 22.11 -62.77 7.82
C PRO A 35 20.65 -62.43 8.18
N GLY A 36 20.35 -61.13 8.29
CA GLY A 36 19.06 -60.59 8.75
C GLY A 36 19.15 -59.30 9.57
N GLN A 37 20.24 -59.05 10.32
CA GLN A 37 20.37 -57.86 11.17
C GLN A 37 20.89 -56.59 10.46
N ILE A 38 21.56 -56.73 9.31
CA ILE A 38 22.08 -55.57 8.56
C ILE A 38 20.89 -54.80 7.93
N ALA A 39 19.89 -55.50 7.40
CA ALA A 39 18.72 -54.88 6.79
C ALA A 39 17.92 -54.02 7.78
N SER A 40 17.74 -54.47 9.03
CA SER A 40 16.97 -53.72 10.04
C SER A 40 17.64 -52.43 10.48
N ASN A 41 18.98 -52.42 10.59
CA ASN A 41 19.72 -51.24 11.02
C ASN A 41 19.74 -50.17 9.91
N PHE A 42 19.87 -50.57 8.64
CA PHE A 42 19.77 -49.66 7.50
C PHE A 42 18.35 -49.11 7.30
N GLU A 43 17.32 -49.93 7.54
CA GLU A 43 15.91 -49.53 7.49
C GLU A 43 15.59 -48.46 8.56
N GLN A 44 16.14 -48.61 9.76
CA GLN A 44 16.01 -47.65 10.86
C GLN A 44 16.68 -46.30 10.57
N LEU A 45 17.93 -46.32 10.07
CA LEU A 45 18.72 -45.11 9.77
C LEU A 45 18.12 -44.24 8.65
N ARG A 46 17.34 -44.81 7.72
CA ARG A 46 16.71 -44.06 6.61
C ARG A 46 15.41 -43.40 7.02
N VAL A 47 14.57 -44.05 7.83
CA VAL A 47 13.33 -43.46 8.34
C VAL A 47 13.63 -42.28 9.25
N THR A 48 14.69 -42.36 10.06
CA THR A 48 15.11 -41.30 10.98
C THR A 48 15.64 -40.03 10.31
N ALA A 49 15.78 -40.00 8.98
CA ALA A 49 16.17 -38.80 8.24
C ALA A 49 14.99 -38.10 7.53
N VAL A 50 13.79 -38.71 7.59
CA VAL A 50 12.59 -38.16 6.96
C VAL A 50 12.20 -36.84 7.66
N ALA A 51 11.99 -35.80 6.86
CA ALA A 51 11.53 -34.47 7.29
C ALA A 51 12.54 -33.64 8.12
N ASP A 52 13.81 -34.04 8.24
CA ASP A 52 14.82 -33.30 9.02
C ASP A 52 14.94 -31.84 8.57
N GLN A 53 14.90 -31.59 7.26
CA GLN A 53 14.93 -30.23 6.71
C GLN A 53 13.74 -29.37 7.18
N LEU A 54 12.56 -30.00 7.28
CA LEU A 54 11.32 -29.32 7.65
C LEU A 54 11.31 -29.03 9.15
N ILE A 55 11.74 -29.98 9.98
CA ILE A 55 11.93 -29.78 11.43
C ILE A 55 12.96 -28.67 11.69
N ALA A 56 14.15 -28.75 11.06
CA ALA A 56 15.21 -27.76 11.24
C ALA A 56 14.77 -26.35 10.80
N TYR A 57 14.03 -26.26 9.70
CA TYR A 57 13.47 -25.00 9.23
C TYR A 57 12.45 -24.42 10.23
N LEU A 58 11.57 -25.22 10.81
CA LEU A 58 10.58 -24.74 11.77
C LEU A 58 11.18 -24.32 13.10
N ILE A 59 12.23 -25.00 13.57
CA ILE A 59 13.01 -24.54 14.73
C ILE A 59 13.58 -23.15 14.44
N LYS A 60 14.17 -22.95 13.25
CA LYS A 60 14.67 -21.64 12.81
C LYS A 60 13.55 -20.59 12.71
N ALA A 61 12.40 -20.93 12.15
CA ALA A 61 11.26 -20.02 12.02
C ALA A 61 10.68 -19.63 13.40
N SER A 62 10.65 -20.57 14.36
CA SER A 62 10.21 -20.30 15.73
C SER A 62 11.11 -19.28 16.44
N ALA A 63 12.40 -19.23 16.09
CA ALA A 63 13.34 -18.24 16.61
C ALA A 63 13.05 -16.81 16.11
N TRP A 64 12.30 -16.65 15.01
CA TRP A 64 11.85 -15.32 14.59
C TRP A 64 10.94 -14.70 15.65
N VAL A 65 10.11 -15.49 16.32
CA VAL A 65 9.21 -15.02 17.39
C VAL A 65 10.00 -14.51 18.60
N ASP A 66 11.04 -15.24 19.01
CA ASP A 66 11.77 -14.99 20.26
C ASP A 66 12.76 -13.82 20.19
N ARG A 67 13.22 -13.45 19.00
CA ARG A 67 14.24 -12.42 18.81
C ARG A 67 13.75 -11.29 17.91
N PRO A 68 12.79 -10.46 18.37
CA PRO A 68 12.38 -9.28 17.62
C PRO A 68 13.54 -8.31 17.37
N GLU A 69 14.55 -8.27 18.25
CA GLU A 69 15.80 -7.51 18.09
C GLU A 69 16.78 -8.01 17.00
N THR A 70 16.62 -9.23 16.47
CA THR A 70 17.42 -9.70 15.30
C THR A 70 16.83 -9.29 13.96
N ARG A 71 15.61 -8.75 13.99
CA ARG A 71 14.97 -8.14 12.85
C ARG A 71 15.64 -6.76 12.69
N LEU A 72 15.71 -6.20 11.48
CA LEU A 72 16.35 -4.89 11.24
C LEU A 72 15.25 -3.83 11.04
N PRO A 73 15.32 -2.62 11.64
CA PRO A 73 15.00 -1.44 10.88
C PRO A 73 16.22 -1.25 10.00
N SER A 74 16.33 -2.01 8.91
CA SER A 74 17.48 -1.76 8.05
C SER A 74 17.21 -0.38 7.51
N ALA A 75 18.11 0.57 7.78
CA ALA A 75 18.04 1.87 7.14
C ALA A 75 17.80 1.70 5.63
N ALA A 76 18.30 0.60 5.04
CA ALA A 76 18.01 0.13 3.70
C ALA A 76 16.52 -0.20 3.39
N LEU A 77 15.75 -0.84 4.28
CA LEU A 77 14.30 -1.02 4.08
C LEU A 77 13.60 0.33 4.16
N ALA A 78 13.95 1.15 5.15
CA ALA A 78 13.31 2.44 5.32
C ALA A 78 13.57 3.39 4.14
N GLU A 79 14.82 3.41 3.66
CA GLU A 79 15.23 4.09 2.44
C GLU A 79 14.47 3.55 1.22
N ARG A 80 14.41 2.23 1.03
CA ARG A 80 13.67 1.65 -0.11
C ARG A 80 12.18 2.00 -0.08
N VAL A 81 11.54 1.92 1.08
CA VAL A 81 10.12 2.28 1.23
C VAL A 81 9.93 3.77 0.96
N ARG A 82 10.77 4.62 1.55
CA ARG A 82 10.73 6.06 1.31
C ARG A 82 10.90 6.41 -0.17
N ASP A 83 11.92 5.87 -0.80
CA ASP A 83 12.24 6.18 -2.20
C ASP A 83 11.13 5.66 -3.13
N ALA A 84 10.61 4.47 -2.88
CA ALA A 84 9.45 3.93 -3.60
C ALA A 84 8.21 4.82 -3.43
N VAL A 85 7.86 5.21 -2.20
CA VAL A 85 6.70 6.04 -1.90
C VAL A 85 6.80 7.42 -2.55
N LEU A 86 7.97 8.05 -2.48
CA LEU A 86 8.19 9.39 -3.05
C LEU A 86 8.22 9.38 -4.58
N ALA A 87 8.71 8.29 -5.19
CA ALA A 87 8.72 8.15 -6.65
C ALA A 87 7.35 7.76 -7.23
N HIS A 88 6.47 7.18 -6.42
CA HIS A 88 5.23 6.57 -6.90
C HIS A 88 4.25 7.58 -7.52
N PRO A 89 3.63 7.24 -8.67
CA PRO A 89 2.68 8.13 -9.37
C PRO A 89 1.49 8.59 -8.51
N GLU A 90 0.92 7.74 -7.65
CA GLU A 90 -0.22 8.12 -6.80
C GLU A 90 0.11 9.26 -5.82
N VAL A 91 1.31 9.25 -5.21
CA VAL A 91 1.74 10.32 -4.30
C VAL A 91 1.96 11.59 -5.08
N ARG A 92 2.64 11.51 -6.23
CA ARG A 92 2.84 12.66 -7.14
C ARG A 92 1.51 13.27 -7.58
N LEU A 93 0.55 12.44 -7.99
CA LEU A 93 -0.80 12.87 -8.37
C LEU A 93 -1.49 13.63 -7.24
N SER A 94 -1.36 13.15 -6.00
CA SER A 94 -1.94 13.82 -4.83
C SER A 94 -1.33 15.21 -4.57
N LEU A 95 -0.03 15.37 -4.84
CA LEU A 95 0.67 16.66 -4.75
C LEU A 95 0.21 17.61 -5.88
N GLU A 96 0.04 17.12 -7.10
CA GLU A 96 -0.49 17.92 -8.22
C GLU A 96 -1.94 18.36 -7.97
N HIS A 97 -2.77 17.51 -7.35
CA HIS A 97 -4.11 17.89 -6.92
C HIS A 97 -4.08 18.99 -5.85
N ARG A 98 -3.14 18.92 -4.90
CA ARG A 98 -2.92 19.99 -3.92
C ARG A 98 -2.53 21.30 -4.60
N GLN A 99 -1.64 21.25 -5.60
CA GLN A 99 -1.23 22.43 -6.35
C GLN A 99 -2.40 23.01 -7.16
N THR A 100 -3.21 22.15 -7.78
CA THR A 100 -4.45 22.55 -8.47
C THR A 100 -5.41 23.26 -7.52
N ALA A 101 -5.60 22.73 -6.30
CA ALA A 101 -6.43 23.37 -5.29
C ALA A 101 -5.89 24.75 -4.88
N SER A 102 -4.56 24.89 -4.73
CA SER A 102 -3.94 26.19 -4.45
C SER A 102 -4.17 27.22 -5.57
N LEU A 103 -4.08 26.79 -6.83
CA LEU A 103 -4.38 27.65 -7.98
C LEU A 103 -5.87 28.03 -8.03
N ALA A 104 -6.77 27.12 -7.66
CA ALA A 104 -8.20 27.42 -7.54
C ALA A 104 -8.50 28.46 -6.44
N THR A 105 -7.75 28.44 -5.33
CA THR A 105 -7.83 29.51 -4.32
C THR A 105 -7.40 30.86 -4.91
N ARG A 106 -6.31 30.88 -5.70
CA ARG A 106 -5.86 32.10 -6.39
C ARG A 106 -6.86 32.60 -7.43
N GLU A 107 -7.51 31.68 -8.14
CA GLU A 107 -8.59 32.00 -9.08
C GLU A 107 -9.79 32.64 -8.34
N ALA A 108 -10.22 32.07 -7.21
CA ALA A 108 -11.27 32.69 -6.40
C ALA A 108 -10.88 34.09 -5.90
N PHE A 109 -9.62 34.27 -5.50
CA PHE A 109 -9.10 35.58 -5.07
C PHE A 109 -9.11 36.62 -6.20
N ALA A 110 -9.04 36.21 -7.47
CA ALA A 110 -9.15 37.13 -8.61
C ALA A 110 -10.50 37.88 -8.64
N GLY A 111 -11.54 37.37 -7.95
CA GLY A 111 -12.80 38.09 -7.76
C GLY A 111 -12.66 39.44 -7.05
N PHE A 112 -11.60 39.63 -6.24
CA PHE A 112 -11.29 40.92 -5.59
C PHE A 112 -10.47 41.87 -6.48
N LEU A 113 -9.87 41.35 -7.55
CA LEU A 113 -8.96 42.11 -8.40
C LEU A 113 -9.70 42.78 -9.56
N PRO A 114 -9.17 43.90 -10.08
CA PRO A 114 -9.70 44.51 -11.30
C PRO A 114 -9.68 43.52 -12.47
N GLN A 115 -10.83 43.37 -13.13
CA GLN A 115 -11.00 42.55 -14.32
C GLN A 115 -11.06 43.48 -15.53
N VAL A 116 -10.09 43.36 -16.43
CA VAL A 116 -10.00 44.16 -17.66
C VAL A 116 -10.39 43.31 -18.85
N SER A 117 -11.34 43.78 -19.65
CA SER A 117 -11.77 43.15 -20.88
C SER A 117 -11.72 44.13 -22.04
N GLY A 118 -11.44 43.61 -23.23
CA GLY A 118 -11.50 44.36 -24.48
C GLY A 118 -12.49 43.72 -25.44
N ASN A 119 -13.24 44.55 -26.16
CA ASN A 119 -14.15 44.11 -27.19
C ASN A 119 -13.83 44.82 -28.51
N VAL A 120 -13.79 44.06 -29.61
CA VAL A 120 -13.67 44.60 -30.97
C VAL A 120 -14.92 44.21 -31.71
N GLU A 121 -15.63 45.21 -32.22
CA GLU A 121 -16.86 45.02 -32.97
C GLU A 121 -16.64 45.56 -34.39
N SER A 122 -17.09 44.82 -35.39
CA SER A 122 -17.16 45.28 -36.77
C SER A 122 -18.43 44.73 -37.40
N GLY A 123 -19.16 45.55 -38.13
CA GLY A 123 -20.40 45.13 -38.77
C GLY A 123 -20.97 46.18 -39.70
N TRP A 124 -22.14 45.89 -40.25
CA TRP A 124 -22.93 46.81 -41.04
C TRP A 124 -24.11 47.31 -40.22
N ARG A 125 -24.40 48.60 -40.32
CA ARG A 125 -25.58 49.21 -39.69
C ARG A 125 -26.36 49.97 -40.76
N SER A 126 -27.67 49.88 -40.69
CA SER A 126 -28.57 50.75 -41.43
C SER A 126 -29.60 51.34 -40.47
N ASN A 127 -30.00 52.57 -40.73
CA ASN A 127 -31.10 53.20 -40.01
C ASN A 127 -32.00 53.91 -41.02
N ASP A 128 -33.30 53.87 -40.77
CA ASP A 128 -34.27 54.63 -41.55
C ASP A 128 -34.31 56.09 -41.05
N LEU A 129 -34.87 56.98 -41.87
CA LEU A 129 -35.01 58.39 -41.51
C LEU A 129 -35.89 58.53 -40.25
N VAL A 130 -35.37 59.15 -39.21
CA VAL A 130 -36.13 59.46 -37.98
C VAL A 130 -36.28 60.98 -37.88
N SER A 131 -37.47 61.49 -38.18
CA SER A 131 -37.81 62.91 -38.10
C SER A 131 -38.68 63.19 -36.87
N THR A 132 -38.16 63.99 -35.94
CA THR A 132 -38.89 64.53 -34.78
C THR A 132 -38.94 66.06 -34.89
N PRO A 133 -39.91 66.75 -34.23
CA PRO A 133 -40.02 68.22 -34.29
C PRO A 133 -38.76 68.98 -33.83
N TRP A 134 -37.83 68.33 -33.13
CA TRP A 134 -36.63 68.92 -32.56
C TRP A 134 -35.31 68.32 -33.09
N SER A 135 -35.37 67.29 -33.94
CA SER A 135 -34.18 66.65 -34.53
C SER A 135 -34.54 65.78 -35.74
N ASN A 136 -33.73 65.85 -36.80
CA ASN A 136 -33.86 65.00 -37.98
C ASN A 136 -32.59 64.14 -38.13
N VAL A 137 -32.73 62.82 -38.06
CA VAL A 137 -31.64 61.85 -38.21
C VAL A 137 -31.77 61.18 -39.59
N PRO A 138 -30.89 61.51 -40.56
CA PRO A 138 -30.95 60.95 -41.92
C PRO A 138 -30.85 59.42 -41.94
N ALA A 139 -31.44 58.82 -42.98
CA ALA A 139 -31.21 57.40 -43.28
C ALA A 139 -29.73 57.18 -43.66
N PHE A 140 -29.12 56.11 -43.17
CA PHE A 140 -27.72 55.77 -43.47
C PHE A 140 -27.54 54.25 -43.63
N LYS A 141 -26.48 53.84 -44.32
CA LYS A 141 -26.07 52.44 -44.48
C LYS A 141 -24.54 52.38 -44.49
N ASP A 142 -23.97 52.14 -43.31
CA ASP A 142 -22.53 52.31 -43.09
C ASP A 142 -21.91 51.09 -42.42
N ASN A 143 -20.59 50.99 -42.54
CA ASN A 143 -19.80 50.06 -41.74
C ASN A 143 -19.58 50.67 -40.35
N THR A 144 -19.79 49.88 -39.30
CA THR A 144 -19.44 50.27 -37.93
C THR A 144 -18.24 49.48 -37.47
N ARG A 145 -17.28 50.16 -36.85
CA ARG A 145 -16.15 49.55 -36.16
C ARG A 145 -16.07 50.14 -34.77
N ALA A 146 -15.96 49.31 -33.74
CA ALA A 146 -15.77 49.79 -32.38
C ALA A 146 -14.68 49.01 -31.67
N LEU A 147 -13.88 49.73 -30.91
CA LEU A 147 -12.96 49.18 -29.92
C LEU A 147 -13.44 49.64 -28.55
N ALA A 148 -13.74 48.71 -27.66
CA ALA A 148 -14.11 49.00 -26.28
C ALA A 148 -13.11 48.35 -25.33
N LEU A 149 -12.71 49.08 -24.29
CA LEU A 149 -11.98 48.56 -23.15
C LEU A 149 -12.82 48.84 -21.92
N SER A 150 -12.99 47.85 -21.05
CA SER A 150 -13.68 48.00 -19.77
C SER A 150 -12.88 47.36 -18.65
N ALA A 151 -12.75 48.08 -17.54
CA ALA A 151 -12.23 47.57 -16.29
C ALA A 151 -13.35 47.59 -15.26
N ARG A 152 -13.55 46.46 -14.56
CA ARG A 152 -14.50 46.36 -13.46
C ARG A 152 -13.81 45.83 -12.22
N GLN A 153 -14.09 46.40 -11.06
CA GLN A 153 -13.58 45.92 -9.79
C GLN A 153 -14.72 45.82 -8.78
N LEU A 154 -14.78 44.69 -8.08
CA LEU A 154 -15.70 44.54 -6.97
C LEU A 154 -15.29 45.48 -5.83
N VAL A 155 -16.24 46.27 -5.35
CA VAL A 155 -16.04 47.15 -4.18
C VAL A 155 -16.58 46.46 -2.93
N TYR A 156 -17.79 45.91 -3.02
CA TYR A 156 -18.46 45.25 -1.90
C TYR A 156 -19.59 44.33 -2.36
N ASP A 157 -19.66 43.12 -1.82
CA ASP A 157 -20.70 42.11 -2.13
C ASP A 157 -21.20 41.40 -0.86
N PHE A 158 -21.10 42.05 0.30
CA PHE A 158 -21.46 41.47 1.59
C PHE A 158 -20.73 40.14 1.91
N GLY A 159 -19.56 39.91 1.30
CA GLY A 159 -18.70 38.76 1.59
C GLY A 159 -18.97 37.53 0.73
N ALA A 160 -19.65 37.66 -0.41
CA ALA A 160 -19.87 36.54 -1.33
C ALA A 160 -18.55 35.98 -1.90
N VAL A 161 -17.71 36.84 -2.46
CA VAL A 161 -16.36 36.48 -2.94
C VAL A 161 -15.44 36.10 -1.78
N GLY A 162 -15.54 36.78 -0.64
CA GLY A 162 -14.77 36.41 0.56
C GLY A 162 -15.04 34.99 1.03
N SER A 163 -16.32 34.64 1.17
CA SER A 163 -16.73 33.28 1.54
C SER A 163 -16.34 32.27 0.46
N GLN A 164 -16.35 32.63 -0.82
CA GLN A 164 -15.88 31.76 -1.89
C GLN A 164 -14.36 31.48 -1.78
N VAL A 165 -13.56 32.48 -1.42
CA VAL A 165 -12.11 32.33 -1.18
C VAL A 165 -11.86 31.45 0.05
N ASP A 166 -12.60 31.68 1.14
CA ASP A 166 -12.51 30.83 2.34
C ASP A 166 -12.85 29.38 2.01
N ALA A 167 -13.91 29.14 1.23
CA ALA A 167 -14.29 27.80 0.79
C ALA A 167 -13.17 27.12 0.00
N ARG A 168 -12.54 27.83 -0.95
CA ARG A 168 -11.39 27.30 -1.70
C ARG A 168 -10.17 27.05 -0.82
N THR A 169 -9.95 27.89 0.19
CA THR A 169 -8.87 27.72 1.16
C THR A 169 -9.07 26.45 2.00
N SER A 170 -10.29 26.19 2.49
CA SER A 170 -10.61 24.94 3.17
C SER A 170 -10.48 23.72 2.23
N LEU A 171 -10.87 23.82 0.96
CA LEU A 171 -10.64 22.74 -0.02
C LEU A 171 -9.14 22.50 -0.31
N GLN A 172 -8.32 23.55 -0.27
CA GLN A 172 -6.85 23.41 -0.36
C GLN A 172 -6.29 22.66 0.86
N ALA A 173 -6.79 22.94 2.07
CA ALA A 173 -6.44 22.18 3.27
C ALA A 173 -6.89 20.70 3.16
N ALA A 174 -8.10 20.45 2.63
CA ALA A 174 -8.58 19.10 2.36
C ALA A 174 -7.66 18.36 1.36
N ALA A 175 -7.20 19.03 0.31
CA ALA A 175 -6.26 18.45 -0.65
C ALA A 175 -4.89 18.16 -0.03
N ALA A 176 -4.43 18.97 0.94
CA ALA A 176 -3.22 18.70 1.70
C ALA A 176 -3.36 17.45 2.60
N ALA A 177 -4.46 17.33 3.34
CA ALA A 177 -4.78 16.14 4.13
C ALA A 177 -4.89 14.89 3.25
N ARG A 178 -5.48 15.00 2.05
CA ARG A 178 -5.53 13.91 1.06
C ARG A 178 -4.16 13.45 0.60
N ALA A 179 -3.21 14.36 0.40
CA ALA A 179 -1.84 14.00 0.05
C ALA A 179 -1.14 13.23 1.18
N GLU A 180 -1.39 13.61 2.43
CA GLU A 180 -0.91 12.87 3.61
C GLU A 180 -1.53 11.47 3.71
N ILE A 181 -2.85 11.32 3.53
CA ILE A 181 -3.53 10.03 3.48
C ILE A 181 -2.90 9.12 2.42
N LYS A 182 -2.73 9.63 1.19
CA LYS A 182 -2.15 8.85 0.08
C LYS A 182 -0.72 8.43 0.34
N THR A 183 0.07 9.28 0.97
CA THR A 183 1.45 8.96 1.36
C THR A 183 1.47 7.86 2.41
N SER A 184 0.59 7.91 3.40
CA SER A 184 0.48 6.87 4.44
C SER A 184 -0.02 5.53 3.88
N GLU A 185 -1.10 5.55 3.10
CA GLU A 185 -1.66 4.37 2.45
C GLU A 185 -0.62 3.65 1.57
N LEU A 186 0.17 4.41 0.81
CA LEU A 186 1.21 3.83 -0.04
C LEU A 186 2.38 3.28 0.78
N THR A 187 2.74 3.93 1.89
CA THR A 187 3.75 3.43 2.82
C THR A 187 3.31 2.07 3.38
N LEU A 188 2.07 1.95 3.83
CA LEU A 188 1.49 0.68 4.28
C LEU A 188 1.43 -0.35 3.14
N ARG A 189 1.08 0.06 1.91
CA ARG A 189 1.05 -0.82 0.73
C ARG A 189 2.44 -1.37 0.41
N ALA A 190 3.48 -0.54 0.42
CA ALA A 190 4.86 -0.95 0.19
C ALA A 190 5.37 -1.93 1.26
N LEU A 191 5.04 -1.69 2.54
CA LEU A 191 5.34 -2.62 3.63
C LEU A 191 4.59 -3.93 3.49
N THR A 192 3.31 -3.86 3.10
CA THR A 192 2.50 -5.06 2.85
C THR A 192 3.09 -5.88 1.72
N ALA A 193 3.49 -5.26 0.61
CA ALA A 193 4.14 -5.94 -0.50
C ALA A 193 5.48 -6.60 -0.08
N TRP A 194 6.28 -5.92 0.75
CA TRP A 194 7.51 -6.48 1.31
C TRP A 194 7.23 -7.73 2.17
N LEU A 195 6.27 -7.64 3.08
CA LEU A 195 5.90 -8.69 4.00
C LEU A 195 5.22 -9.88 3.33
N GLU A 196 4.37 -9.65 2.33
CA GLU A 196 3.76 -10.71 1.52
C GLU A 196 4.79 -11.40 0.63
N MET A 197 5.78 -10.68 0.12
CA MET A 197 6.90 -11.28 -0.61
C MET A 197 7.77 -12.15 0.30
N PHE A 198 8.00 -11.74 1.55
CA PHE A 198 8.63 -12.58 2.57
C PHE A 198 7.80 -13.85 2.82
N ARG A 199 6.51 -13.69 3.15
CA ARG A 199 5.57 -14.79 3.40
C ARG A 199 5.60 -15.81 2.27
N ALA A 200 5.44 -15.35 1.03
CA ALA A 200 5.34 -16.23 -0.13
C ALA A 200 6.63 -17.02 -0.39
N ARG A 201 7.81 -16.42 -0.15
CA ARG A 201 9.10 -17.13 -0.26
C ARG A 201 9.25 -18.21 0.79
N GLU A 202 8.93 -17.86 2.04
CA GLU A 202 9.03 -18.80 3.16
C GLU A 202 8.05 -19.97 3.02
N VAL A 203 6.80 -19.71 2.62
CA VAL A 203 5.80 -20.75 2.35
C VAL A 203 6.18 -21.61 1.15
N PHE A 204 6.76 -21.03 0.09
CA PHE A 204 7.24 -21.80 -1.06
C PHE A 204 8.40 -22.71 -0.67
N SER A 205 9.39 -22.20 0.07
CA SER A 205 10.50 -22.99 0.61
C SER A 205 10.00 -24.13 1.51
N LEU A 206 9.04 -23.85 2.40
CA LEU A 206 8.41 -24.86 3.25
C LEU A 206 7.68 -25.94 2.42
N SER A 207 7.02 -25.54 1.33
CA SER A 207 6.33 -26.47 0.42
C SER A 207 7.31 -27.40 -0.31
N GLN A 208 8.47 -26.89 -0.73
CA GLN A 208 9.53 -27.69 -1.34
C GLN A 208 10.08 -28.73 -0.37
N MET A 209 10.32 -28.34 0.89
CA MET A 209 10.75 -29.25 1.95
C MET A 209 9.68 -30.33 2.24
N ASN A 210 8.39 -29.96 2.16
CA ASN A 210 7.28 -30.91 2.32
C ASN A 210 7.26 -31.95 1.19
N VAL A 211 7.42 -31.53 -0.06
CA VAL A 211 7.53 -32.43 -1.22
C VAL A 211 8.74 -33.36 -1.08
N ALA A 212 9.90 -32.83 -0.71
CA ALA A 212 11.10 -33.63 -0.49
C ALA A 212 10.88 -34.68 0.61
N SER A 213 10.22 -34.32 1.71
CA SER A 213 9.87 -35.25 2.79
C SER A 213 8.87 -36.33 2.32
N ARG A 214 7.82 -35.97 1.58
CA ARG A 214 6.88 -36.95 1.00
C ARG A 214 7.56 -37.91 0.02
N GLN A 215 8.51 -37.41 -0.77
CA GLN A 215 9.30 -38.21 -1.72
C GLN A 215 10.19 -39.22 -0.97
N GLN A 216 10.81 -38.81 0.13
CA GLN A 216 11.59 -39.71 0.99
C GLN A 216 10.71 -40.83 1.56
N ILE A 217 9.52 -40.51 2.09
CA ILE A 217 8.58 -41.53 2.58
C ILE A 217 8.18 -42.49 1.46
N LEU A 218 7.79 -41.98 0.29
CA LEU A 218 7.44 -42.83 -0.84
C LEU A 218 8.58 -43.76 -1.23
N SER A 219 9.81 -43.25 -1.32
CA SER A 219 10.99 -44.07 -1.66
C SER A 219 11.23 -45.18 -0.65
N PHE A 220 11.04 -44.89 0.64
CA PHE A 220 11.18 -45.84 1.72
C PHE A 220 10.10 -46.93 1.67
N ILE A 221 8.84 -46.55 1.45
CA ILE A 221 7.72 -47.49 1.38
C ILE A 221 7.77 -48.35 0.11
N ASP A 222 8.20 -47.80 -1.03
CA ASP A 222 8.41 -48.54 -2.28
C ASP A 222 9.51 -49.60 -2.13
N GLU A 223 10.63 -49.26 -1.49
CA GLU A 223 11.71 -50.21 -1.19
C GLU A 223 11.23 -51.33 -0.25
N ARG A 224 10.50 -50.96 0.80
CA ARG A 224 9.95 -51.92 1.77
C ARG A 224 8.91 -52.86 1.14
N GLU A 225 8.09 -52.38 0.22
CA GLU A 225 7.12 -53.20 -0.53
C GLU A 225 7.84 -54.23 -1.43
N ARG A 226 8.90 -53.83 -2.14
CA ARG A 226 9.72 -54.75 -2.97
C ARG A 226 10.36 -55.87 -2.15
N LEU A 227 10.69 -55.58 -0.89
CA LEU A 227 11.22 -56.57 0.07
C LEU A 227 10.12 -57.37 0.78
N GLY A 228 8.85 -57.17 0.42
CA GLY A 228 7.69 -57.87 1.00
C GLY A 228 7.29 -57.38 2.39
N GLY A 229 7.84 -56.25 2.86
CA GLY A 229 7.65 -55.70 4.20
C GLY A 229 6.50 -54.69 4.35
N SER A 230 5.84 -54.32 3.25
CA SER A 230 4.70 -53.41 3.19
C SER A 230 3.71 -53.82 2.09
N PRO A 231 2.40 -53.60 2.25
CA PRO A 231 1.42 -53.87 1.21
C PRO A 231 1.47 -52.81 0.10
N LYS A 232 1.10 -53.18 -1.13
CA LYS A 232 1.01 -52.27 -2.29
C LYS A 232 0.06 -51.08 -2.05
N SER A 233 -0.94 -51.23 -1.19
CA SER A 233 -1.83 -50.13 -0.77
C SER A 233 -1.09 -48.98 -0.11
N ASP A 234 0.00 -49.26 0.63
CA ASP A 234 0.77 -48.25 1.34
C ASP A 234 1.59 -47.40 0.37
N VAL A 235 2.15 -48.01 -0.68
CA VAL A 235 2.81 -47.31 -1.78
C VAL A 235 1.83 -46.37 -2.48
N LEU A 236 0.61 -46.83 -2.76
CA LEU A 236 -0.43 -46.01 -3.40
C LEU A 236 -0.84 -44.83 -2.51
N ARG A 237 -0.95 -45.03 -1.19
CA ARG A 237 -1.25 -43.96 -0.22
C ARG A 237 -0.12 -42.93 -0.16
N ALA A 238 1.14 -43.36 -0.08
CA ALA A 238 2.29 -42.46 -0.10
C ALA A 238 2.38 -41.67 -1.41
N ARG A 239 2.12 -42.32 -2.56
CA ARG A 239 2.08 -41.67 -3.87
C ARG A 239 0.96 -40.63 -3.97
N ALA A 240 -0.22 -40.91 -3.41
CA ALA A 240 -1.30 -39.93 -3.34
C ALA A 240 -0.90 -38.70 -2.50
N ARG A 241 -0.27 -38.90 -1.33
CA ARG A 241 0.21 -37.78 -0.49
C ARG A 241 1.33 -36.96 -1.13
N LEU A 242 2.20 -37.60 -1.93
CA LEU A 242 3.18 -36.87 -2.73
C LEU A 242 2.49 -36.01 -3.80
N ALA A 243 1.47 -36.54 -4.49
CA ALA A 243 0.71 -35.78 -5.48
C ALA A 243 -0.01 -34.58 -4.85
N ASP A 244 -0.60 -34.74 -3.65
CA ASP A 244 -1.19 -33.65 -2.87
C ASP A 244 -0.13 -32.56 -2.58
N ALA A 245 1.05 -32.96 -2.10
CA ALA A 245 2.13 -32.02 -1.78
C ALA A 245 2.67 -31.26 -3.00
N LEU A 246 2.75 -31.92 -4.16
CA LEU A 246 3.12 -31.27 -5.43
C LEU A 246 2.08 -30.22 -5.84
N ALA A 247 0.78 -30.51 -5.68
CA ALA A 247 -0.27 -29.54 -5.94
C ALA A 247 -0.16 -28.31 -5.00
N VAL A 248 0.17 -28.54 -3.73
CA VAL A 248 0.41 -27.48 -2.75
C VAL A 248 1.64 -26.63 -3.10
N GLU A 249 2.74 -27.24 -3.54
CA GLU A 249 3.94 -26.53 -4.00
C GLU A 249 3.63 -25.63 -5.22
N VAL A 250 2.88 -26.14 -6.20
CA VAL A 250 2.45 -25.36 -7.37
C VAL A 250 1.59 -24.17 -6.93
N ALA A 251 0.67 -24.36 -6.00
CA ALA A 251 -0.12 -23.26 -5.45
C ALA A 251 0.75 -22.22 -4.71
N ALA A 252 1.76 -22.66 -3.94
CA ALA A 252 2.71 -21.77 -3.28
C ALA A 252 3.57 -20.99 -4.30
N LYS A 253 4.00 -21.63 -5.39
CA LYS A 253 4.73 -20.98 -6.49
C LYS A 253 3.89 -19.92 -7.19
N ASN A 254 2.60 -20.18 -7.38
CA ASN A 254 1.67 -19.19 -7.93
C ASN A 254 1.51 -17.98 -6.99
N ARG A 255 1.40 -18.21 -5.67
CA ARG A 255 1.39 -17.12 -4.68
C ARG A 255 2.69 -16.32 -4.68
N LEU A 256 3.84 -16.99 -4.80
CA LEU A 256 5.14 -16.32 -4.95
C LEU A 256 5.16 -15.42 -6.20
N SER A 257 4.67 -15.92 -7.33
CA SER A 257 4.60 -15.14 -8.57
C SER A 257 3.69 -13.90 -8.43
N ALA A 258 2.58 -14.04 -7.71
CA ALA A 258 1.68 -12.91 -7.40
C ALA A 258 2.35 -11.89 -6.45
N ALA A 259 3.07 -12.36 -5.43
CA ALA A 259 3.80 -11.49 -4.51
C ALA A 259 4.95 -10.76 -5.20
N GLU A 260 5.62 -11.40 -6.17
CA GLU A 260 6.64 -10.73 -7.01
C GLU A 260 6.05 -9.61 -7.86
N ALA A 261 4.84 -9.83 -8.41
CA ALA A 261 4.14 -8.80 -9.17
C ALA A 261 3.73 -7.61 -8.26
N GLY A 262 3.17 -7.88 -7.08
CA GLY A 262 2.82 -6.84 -6.10
C GLY A 262 4.05 -6.08 -5.56
N TYR A 263 5.18 -6.76 -5.41
CA TYR A 263 6.45 -6.11 -5.07
C TYR A 263 6.91 -5.16 -6.17
N ARG A 264 6.87 -5.59 -7.44
CA ARG A 264 7.25 -4.74 -8.58
C ARG A 264 6.32 -3.54 -8.73
N GLU A 265 5.03 -3.71 -8.49
CA GLU A 265 4.07 -2.60 -8.48
C GLU A 265 4.43 -1.55 -7.42
N ALA A 266 4.79 -1.99 -6.21
CA ALA A 266 5.09 -1.08 -5.11
C ALA A 266 6.47 -0.40 -5.21
N PHE A 267 7.50 -1.11 -5.68
CA PHE A 267 8.89 -0.65 -5.64
C PHE A 267 9.50 -0.32 -7.02
N ASP A 268 8.77 -0.55 -8.11
CA ASP A 268 9.25 -0.42 -9.50
C ASP A 268 10.58 -1.16 -9.78
N ALA A 269 10.83 -2.24 -9.03
CA ALA A 269 12.07 -3.00 -9.07
C ALA A 269 11.81 -4.48 -8.77
N PRO A 270 12.64 -5.41 -9.29
CA PRO A 270 12.55 -6.81 -8.90
C PRO A 270 12.90 -6.98 -7.40
N PRO A 271 12.27 -7.95 -6.71
CA PRO A 271 12.57 -8.19 -5.30
C PRO A 271 14.03 -8.64 -5.11
N PRO A 272 14.71 -8.19 -4.05
CA PRO A 272 16.09 -8.59 -3.77
C PRO A 272 16.19 -10.10 -3.53
N ALA A 273 17.35 -10.70 -3.74
CA ALA A 273 17.54 -12.15 -3.56
C ALA A 273 17.22 -12.61 -2.12
N GLN A 274 17.54 -11.79 -1.12
CA GLN A 274 17.17 -12.03 0.28
C GLN A 274 16.17 -10.96 0.73
N ILE A 275 15.04 -11.41 1.27
CA ILE A 275 14.05 -10.56 1.94
C ILE A 275 14.05 -10.97 3.39
N THR A 276 14.12 -9.99 4.27
CA THR A 276 14.17 -10.19 5.72
C THR A 276 12.90 -9.64 6.36
N LEU A 277 12.49 -10.27 7.46
CA LEU A 277 11.42 -9.76 8.29
C LEU A 277 11.93 -8.49 9.03
N PRO A 278 11.25 -7.33 8.90
CA PRO A 278 11.65 -6.11 9.61
C PRO A 278 11.40 -6.19 11.11
N VAL A 279 12.06 -5.33 11.91
CA VAL A 279 11.65 -5.15 13.32
C VAL A 279 10.22 -4.68 13.32
N GLY A 280 9.34 -5.48 13.91
CA GLY A 280 7.97 -5.06 14.15
C GLY A 280 8.02 -3.79 15.00
N ALA A 281 7.34 -2.74 14.57
CA ALA A 281 7.35 -1.49 15.31
C ALA A 281 6.88 -1.73 16.76
N VAL A 282 7.60 -1.13 17.72
CA VAL A 282 7.23 -1.22 19.13
C VAL A 282 6.02 -0.34 19.34
N VAL A 283 4.85 -0.97 19.46
CA VAL A 283 3.58 -0.32 19.76
C VAL A 283 3.33 -0.46 21.25
N THR A 284 3.47 0.64 22.00
CA THR A 284 3.11 0.67 23.42
C THR A 284 1.62 1.00 23.54
N MET A 285 0.79 0.01 23.85
CA MET A 285 -0.68 0.18 23.89
C MET A 285 -1.16 1.30 24.83
N GLY A 286 -0.43 1.57 25.92
CA GLY A 286 -0.72 2.70 26.82
C GLY A 286 -0.68 4.07 26.15
N ARG A 287 0.03 4.22 25.03
CA ARG A 287 0.05 5.45 24.21
C ARG A 287 -1.30 5.76 23.58
N TYR A 288 -2.08 4.73 23.26
CA TYR A 288 -3.38 4.84 22.57
C TYR A 288 -4.56 4.81 23.54
N ALA A 289 -4.33 4.95 24.85
CA ALA A 289 -5.37 4.90 25.88
C ALA A 289 -6.43 6.02 25.71
N ASN A 290 -6.02 7.22 25.28
CA ASN A 290 -6.96 8.29 24.92
C ASN A 290 -7.28 8.25 23.42
N LEU A 291 -8.26 7.42 23.05
CA LEU A 291 -8.68 7.23 21.66
C LEU A 291 -9.12 8.54 20.99
N GLY A 292 -9.77 9.45 21.73
CA GLY A 292 -10.31 10.69 21.19
C GLY A 292 -9.25 11.60 20.57
N ASP A 293 -8.06 11.66 21.20
CA ASP A 293 -6.94 12.45 20.71
C ASP A 293 -6.44 11.91 19.37
N TRP A 294 -6.26 10.60 19.25
CA TRP A 294 -5.79 9.94 18.03
C TRP A 294 -6.79 10.04 16.88
N VAL A 295 -8.07 9.84 17.17
CA VAL A 295 -9.15 10.02 16.18
C VAL A 295 -9.15 11.47 15.67
N SER A 296 -8.94 12.45 16.55
CA SER A 296 -8.96 13.86 16.16
C SER A 296 -7.80 14.29 15.27
N ARG A 297 -6.67 13.57 15.32
CA ARG A 297 -5.45 13.78 14.52
C ARG A 297 -5.44 13.01 13.21
N ASN A 298 -6.38 12.10 12.98
CA ASN A 298 -6.42 11.29 11.77
C ASN A 298 -6.64 12.16 10.53
N ALA A 299 -5.81 11.98 9.50
CA ALA A 299 -5.84 12.80 8.29
C ALA A 299 -7.16 12.68 7.50
N ASN A 300 -7.84 11.52 7.51
CA ASN A 300 -9.16 11.38 6.88
C ASN A 300 -10.20 12.28 7.54
N LEU A 301 -10.14 12.42 8.87
CA LEU A 301 -11.03 13.31 9.60
C LEU A 301 -10.67 14.78 9.37
N ALA A 302 -9.38 15.10 9.24
CA ALA A 302 -8.93 16.43 8.87
C ALA A 302 -9.42 16.84 7.47
N GLU A 303 -9.35 15.93 6.49
CA GLU A 303 -9.91 16.15 5.15
C GLU A 303 -11.43 16.41 5.22
N ALA A 304 -12.18 15.55 5.92
CA ALA A 304 -13.63 15.69 6.03
C ALA A 304 -14.03 16.99 6.75
N ARG A 305 -13.33 17.38 7.81
CA ARG A 305 -13.54 18.67 8.49
C ARG A 305 -13.35 19.85 7.55
N ALA A 306 -12.25 19.85 6.79
CA ALA A 306 -11.96 20.90 5.82
C ALA A 306 -13.01 20.95 4.69
N GLN A 307 -13.57 19.80 4.28
CA GLN A 307 -14.71 19.74 3.36
C GLN A 307 -16.00 20.31 3.98
N THR A 308 -16.28 20.01 5.24
CA THR A 308 -17.42 20.58 5.99
C THR A 308 -17.31 22.10 6.11
N GLU A 309 -16.12 22.61 6.44
CA GLU A 309 -15.84 24.04 6.48
C GLU A 309 -16.08 24.69 5.11
N ALA A 310 -15.54 24.08 4.04
CA ALA A 310 -15.75 24.56 2.68
C ALA A 310 -17.24 24.66 2.32
N ALA A 311 -18.02 23.61 2.58
CA ALA A 311 -19.46 23.60 2.34
C ALA A 311 -20.19 24.69 3.17
N GLY A 312 -19.75 24.94 4.41
CA GLY A 312 -20.27 26.01 5.24
C GLY A 312 -19.97 27.41 4.67
N HIS A 313 -18.77 27.62 4.12
CA HIS A 313 -18.41 28.86 3.43
C HIS A 313 -19.15 29.03 2.10
N GLU A 314 -19.40 27.96 1.35
CA GLU A 314 -20.23 27.99 0.14
C GLU A 314 -21.68 28.39 0.46
N ALA A 315 -22.26 27.89 1.56
CA ALA A 315 -23.58 28.30 2.01
C ALA A 315 -23.65 29.79 2.40
N LYS A 316 -22.60 30.31 3.04
CA LYS A 316 -22.47 31.75 3.33
C LYS A 316 -22.35 32.58 2.03
N SER A 317 -21.57 32.11 1.06
CA SER A 317 -21.43 32.77 -0.25
C SER A 317 -22.77 32.81 -1.01
N ALA A 318 -23.51 31.69 -1.01
CA ALA A 318 -24.83 31.60 -1.61
C ALA A 318 -25.84 32.55 -0.94
N THR A 319 -25.74 32.72 0.39
CA THR A 319 -26.57 33.69 1.14
C THR A 319 -26.20 35.13 0.80
N ALA A 320 -24.92 35.47 0.78
CA ALA A 320 -24.44 36.81 0.43
C ALA A 320 -24.78 37.19 -1.02
N SER A 321 -24.83 36.21 -1.93
CA SER A 321 -25.22 36.41 -3.34
C SER A 321 -26.68 36.87 -3.54
N LEU A 322 -27.52 36.81 -2.49
CA LEU A 322 -28.88 37.37 -2.50
C LEU A 322 -28.90 38.90 -2.26
N LEU A 323 -27.79 39.45 -1.77
CA LEU A 323 -27.64 40.87 -1.49
C LEU A 323 -27.08 41.61 -2.72
N PRO A 324 -27.26 42.94 -2.80
CA PRO A 324 -26.67 43.74 -3.88
C PRO A 324 -25.14 43.64 -3.89
N SER A 325 -24.57 43.64 -5.09
CA SER A 325 -23.13 43.83 -5.29
C SER A 325 -22.85 45.25 -5.79
N ILE A 326 -21.83 45.88 -5.22
CA ILE A 326 -21.34 47.21 -5.57
C ILE A 326 -20.01 47.03 -6.27
N GLN A 327 -19.90 47.57 -7.48
CA GLN A 327 -18.71 47.46 -8.33
C GLN A 327 -18.38 48.82 -8.92
N PHE A 328 -17.08 49.09 -9.09
CA PHE A 328 -16.58 50.25 -9.81
C PHE A 328 -16.28 49.82 -11.24
N GLU A 329 -16.86 50.53 -12.21
CA GLU A 329 -16.70 50.24 -13.63
C GLU A 329 -16.14 51.47 -14.35
N VAL A 330 -15.11 51.26 -15.16
CA VAL A 330 -14.56 52.23 -16.10
C VAL A 330 -14.62 51.63 -17.49
N SER A 331 -15.18 52.33 -18.45
CA SER A 331 -15.20 51.89 -19.85
C SER A 331 -14.77 53.02 -20.78
N ALA A 332 -14.01 52.68 -21.81
CA ALA A 332 -13.64 53.58 -22.89
C ALA A 332 -13.99 52.89 -24.21
N ARG A 333 -14.75 53.57 -25.06
CA ARG A 333 -15.20 53.05 -26.34
C ARG A 333 -14.88 54.04 -27.44
N ARG A 334 -14.06 53.60 -28.38
CA ARG A 334 -13.83 54.31 -29.64
C ARG A 334 -14.75 53.72 -30.70
N ARG A 335 -15.56 54.56 -31.35
CA ARG A 335 -16.50 54.12 -32.38
C ARG A 335 -16.27 54.89 -33.67
N ASP A 336 -16.09 54.15 -34.74
CA ASP A 336 -16.09 54.63 -36.11
C ASP A 336 -17.40 54.20 -36.76
N LEU A 337 -18.18 55.17 -37.19
CA LEU A 337 -19.51 54.99 -37.74
C LEU A 337 -19.52 54.92 -39.28
N GLY A 338 -18.36 55.02 -39.93
CA GLY A 338 -18.22 54.84 -41.38
C GLY A 338 -18.77 55.98 -42.26
N GLY A 339 -19.23 57.09 -41.67
CA GLY A 339 -19.62 58.32 -42.37
C GLY A 339 -18.50 59.38 -42.37
N GLU A 340 -18.78 60.61 -42.83
CA GLU A 340 -17.79 61.72 -42.91
C GLU A 340 -17.30 62.28 -41.56
N GLY A 341 -17.73 61.70 -40.43
CA GLY A 341 -17.37 62.16 -39.08
C GLY A 341 -16.06 61.57 -38.55
N VAL A 342 -15.43 62.28 -37.61
CA VAL A 342 -14.26 61.76 -36.86
C VAL A 342 -14.72 60.66 -35.89
N PRO A 343 -14.02 59.51 -35.79
CA PRO A 343 -14.34 58.49 -34.80
C PRO A 343 -14.37 59.07 -33.38
N GLY A 344 -15.50 58.94 -32.69
CA GLY A 344 -15.67 59.43 -31.32
C GLY A 344 -15.01 58.51 -30.30
N LEU A 345 -14.46 59.09 -29.23
CA LEU A 345 -14.00 58.39 -28.03
C LEU A 345 -14.90 58.79 -26.86
N ASP A 346 -15.67 57.82 -26.37
CA ASP A 346 -16.51 57.99 -25.20
C ASP A 346 -15.86 57.24 -24.03
N TRP A 347 -15.83 57.84 -22.85
CA TRP A 347 -15.42 57.14 -21.62
C TRP A 347 -16.41 57.41 -20.50
N THR A 348 -16.61 56.39 -19.67
CA THR A 348 -17.49 56.44 -18.50
C THR A 348 -16.76 55.83 -17.31
N ALA A 349 -16.96 56.41 -16.14
CA ALA A 349 -16.47 55.87 -14.87
C ALA A 349 -17.56 56.06 -13.82
N GLY A 350 -17.87 55.02 -13.05
CA GLY A 350 -18.91 55.12 -12.04
C GLY A 350 -19.06 53.86 -11.20
N PHE A 351 -19.83 53.98 -10.12
CA PHE A 351 -20.26 52.85 -9.31
C PHE A 351 -21.55 52.28 -9.89
N SER A 352 -21.62 50.96 -9.95
CA SER A 352 -22.78 50.19 -10.39
C SER A 352 -23.22 49.27 -9.27
N VAL A 353 -24.52 49.28 -8.96
CA VAL A 353 -25.13 48.38 -7.99
C VAL A 353 -25.96 47.36 -8.75
N LYS A 354 -25.65 46.07 -8.59
CA LYS A 354 -26.33 44.96 -9.25
C LYS A 354 -27.00 44.07 -8.21
N GLN A 355 -28.30 43.86 -8.34
CA GLN A 355 -29.07 42.91 -7.54
C GLN A 355 -30.12 42.22 -8.41
N ASN A 356 -30.23 40.90 -8.27
CA ASN A 356 -31.35 40.16 -8.85
C ASN A 356 -32.55 40.28 -7.92
N LEU A 357 -33.59 41.01 -8.35
CA LEU A 357 -34.78 41.22 -7.52
C LEU A 357 -35.68 39.98 -7.45
N TYR A 358 -35.81 39.26 -8.57
CA TYR A 358 -36.60 38.04 -8.65
C TYR A 358 -36.10 37.15 -9.78
N ALA A 359 -35.71 35.92 -9.43
CA ALA A 359 -35.23 34.90 -10.37
C ALA A 359 -36.15 33.66 -10.41
N GLY A 360 -37.47 33.85 -10.27
CA GLY A 360 -38.42 32.73 -10.26
C GLY A 360 -38.23 31.75 -9.10
N GLY A 361 -37.67 32.20 -7.98
CA GLY A 361 -37.33 31.36 -6.82
C GLY A 361 -36.01 30.59 -6.93
N ALA A 362 -35.30 30.67 -8.05
CA ALA A 362 -34.05 29.94 -8.27
C ALA A 362 -32.95 30.29 -7.25
N ASP A 363 -32.83 31.57 -6.86
CA ASP A 363 -31.80 32.04 -5.94
C ASP A 363 -32.02 31.50 -4.52
N VAL A 364 -33.28 31.47 -4.07
CA VAL A 364 -33.69 30.88 -2.79
C VAL A 364 -33.44 29.38 -2.78
N ALA A 365 -33.80 28.68 -3.87
CA ALA A 365 -33.56 27.25 -4.01
C ALA A 365 -32.05 26.92 -4.00
N ARG A 366 -31.21 27.73 -4.68
CA ARG A 366 -29.74 27.58 -4.67
C ARG A 366 -29.15 27.76 -3.28
N LYS A 367 -29.63 28.75 -2.51
CA LYS A 367 -29.24 28.93 -1.11
C LYS A 367 -29.62 27.72 -0.26
N GLN A 368 -30.86 27.25 -0.37
CA GLN A 368 -31.33 26.07 0.37
C GLN A 368 -30.53 24.80 -0.01
N GLN A 369 -30.17 24.63 -1.28
CA GLN A 369 -29.29 23.54 -1.72
C GLN A 369 -27.91 23.62 -1.07
N ALA A 370 -27.31 24.82 -0.98
CA ALA A 370 -26.02 25.00 -0.31
C ALA A 370 -26.11 24.71 1.20
N ASP A 371 -27.18 25.17 1.85
CA ASP A 371 -27.45 24.86 3.27
C ASP A 371 -27.56 23.34 3.50
N GLN A 372 -28.27 22.62 2.62
CA GLN A 372 -28.39 21.15 2.72
C GLN A 372 -27.07 20.43 2.47
N ARG A 373 -26.23 20.90 1.53
CA ARG A 373 -24.88 20.35 1.29
C ARG A 373 -23.97 20.52 2.51
N ALA A 374 -24.09 21.64 3.24
CA ALA A 374 -23.36 21.85 4.48
C ALA A 374 -23.80 20.87 5.58
N ILE A 375 -25.11 20.61 5.70
CA ILE A 375 -25.66 19.60 6.63
C ILE A 375 -25.18 18.20 6.23
N GLU A 376 -25.26 17.85 4.95
CA GLU A 376 -24.79 16.56 4.41
C GLU A 376 -23.30 16.33 4.74
N SER A 377 -22.45 17.33 4.51
CA SER A 377 -21.01 17.25 4.78
C SER A 377 -20.73 17.03 6.27
N ARG A 378 -21.47 17.72 7.16
CA ARG A 378 -21.36 17.52 8.61
C ARG A 378 -21.77 16.10 9.04
N LEU A 379 -22.86 15.58 8.48
CA LEU A 379 -23.30 14.20 8.76
C LEU A 379 -22.31 13.16 8.21
N ALA A 380 -21.67 13.45 7.07
CA ALA A 380 -20.61 12.63 6.51
C ALA A 380 -19.36 12.63 7.41
N GLU A 381 -18.96 13.78 7.96
CA GLU A 381 -17.88 13.88 8.95
C GLU A 381 -18.20 13.05 10.20
N ASP A 382 -19.39 13.20 10.79
CA ASP A 382 -19.82 12.44 11.97
C ASP A 382 -19.84 10.92 11.72
N LYS A 383 -20.29 10.52 10.53
CA LYS A 383 -20.23 9.12 10.09
C LYS A 383 -18.78 8.64 10.01
N LEU A 384 -17.90 9.41 9.37
CA LEU A 384 -16.49 9.05 9.22
C LEU A 384 -15.79 8.96 10.58
N ARG A 385 -16.07 9.89 11.50
CA ARG A 385 -15.56 9.84 12.88
C ARG A 385 -15.87 8.52 13.57
N ARG A 386 -17.13 8.06 13.54
CA ARG A 386 -17.53 6.76 14.10
C ARG A 386 -16.86 5.58 13.39
N GLN A 387 -16.57 5.70 12.08
CA GLN A 387 -15.84 4.67 11.35
C GLN A 387 -14.38 4.60 11.78
N VAL A 388 -13.72 5.74 11.98
CA VAL A 388 -12.33 5.85 12.45
C VAL A 388 -12.22 5.33 13.89
N GLU A 389 -13.11 5.72 14.80
CA GLU A 389 -13.15 5.19 16.17
C GLU A 389 -13.24 3.67 16.23
N ARG A 390 -14.15 3.09 15.42
CA ARG A 390 -14.28 1.64 15.29
C ARG A 390 -13.04 0.99 14.69
N ALA A 391 -12.43 1.59 13.66
CA ALA A 391 -11.22 1.07 13.04
C ALA A 391 -10.04 1.04 14.01
N PHE A 392 -9.85 2.10 14.81
CA PHE A 392 -8.84 2.11 15.87
C PHE A 392 -9.11 1.05 16.93
N SER A 393 -10.36 0.93 17.38
CA SER A 393 -10.75 -0.03 18.41
C SER A 393 -10.47 -1.47 17.95
N GLN A 394 -10.77 -1.76 16.69
CA GLN A 394 -10.43 -3.04 16.05
C GLN A 394 -8.91 -3.24 15.95
N ALA A 395 -8.17 -2.26 15.43
CA ALA A 395 -6.73 -2.36 15.28
C ALA A 395 -6.01 -2.57 16.63
N MET A 396 -6.47 -1.91 17.69
CA MET A 396 -5.95 -2.14 19.04
C MET A 396 -6.24 -3.55 19.55
N ALA A 397 -7.45 -4.07 19.32
CA ALA A 397 -7.80 -5.44 19.67
C ALA A 397 -6.95 -6.46 18.88
N ASP A 398 -6.74 -6.23 17.59
CA ASP A 398 -5.92 -7.08 16.73
C ASP A 398 -4.47 -7.11 17.22
N VAL A 399 -3.88 -5.96 17.54
CA VAL A 399 -2.51 -5.88 18.09
C VAL A 399 -2.43 -6.61 19.44
N ASN A 400 -3.37 -6.38 20.36
CA ASN A 400 -3.40 -7.06 21.66
C ASN A 400 -3.47 -8.59 21.54
N ASN A 401 -4.27 -9.09 20.61
CA ASN A 401 -4.50 -10.53 20.44
C ASN A 401 -3.43 -11.21 19.57
N SER A 402 -2.76 -10.46 18.69
CA SER A 402 -1.79 -11.01 17.73
C SER A 402 -0.61 -11.73 18.39
N ALA A 403 -0.05 -11.17 19.47
CA ALA A 403 1.07 -11.77 20.19
C ALA A 403 0.70 -13.13 20.80
N ALA A 404 -0.47 -13.24 21.42
CA ALA A 404 -0.97 -14.50 21.98
C ALA A 404 -1.24 -15.55 20.88
N ALA A 405 -1.80 -15.12 19.75
CA ALA A 405 -2.04 -15.99 18.60
C ALA A 405 -0.73 -16.55 18.01
N VAL A 406 0.31 -15.72 17.86
CA VAL A 406 1.63 -16.15 17.39
C VAL A 406 2.29 -17.09 18.39
N ALA A 407 2.19 -16.81 19.69
CA ALA A 407 2.73 -17.69 20.73
C ALA A 407 2.09 -19.11 20.67
N ALA A 408 0.76 -19.19 20.52
CA ALA A 408 0.07 -20.47 20.39
C ALA A 408 0.46 -21.23 19.10
N ARG A 409 0.60 -20.52 17.97
CA ARG A 409 1.05 -21.12 16.70
C ARG A 409 2.50 -21.60 16.79
N LYS A 410 3.35 -20.88 17.51
CA LYS A 410 4.74 -21.28 17.78
C LYS A 410 4.79 -22.57 18.58
N GLU A 411 4.01 -22.65 19.67
CA GLU A 411 3.90 -23.85 20.47
C GLU A 411 3.39 -25.03 19.63
N ALA A 412 2.33 -24.82 18.85
CA ALA A 412 1.79 -25.85 17.95
C ALA A 412 2.84 -26.37 16.96
N ALA A 413 3.65 -25.50 16.36
CA ALA A 413 4.72 -25.90 15.45
C ALA A 413 5.84 -26.68 16.16
N GLN A 414 6.22 -26.29 17.39
CA GLN A 414 7.21 -27.01 18.19
C GLN A 414 6.72 -28.38 18.61
N VAL A 415 5.48 -28.48 19.09
CA VAL A 415 4.85 -29.75 19.47
C VAL A 415 4.68 -30.66 18.27
N ALA A 416 4.26 -30.13 17.12
CA ALA A 416 4.15 -30.91 15.89
C ALA A 416 5.51 -31.48 15.44
N ALA A 417 6.61 -30.73 15.64
CA ALA A 417 7.95 -31.19 15.27
C ALA A 417 8.37 -32.38 16.13
N VAL A 418 8.20 -32.28 17.45
CA VAL A 418 8.49 -33.36 18.40
C VAL A 418 7.57 -34.56 18.18
N ALA A 419 6.29 -34.32 17.88
CA ALA A 419 5.32 -35.39 17.58
C ALA A 419 5.72 -36.16 16.33
N LEU A 420 6.19 -35.48 15.27
CA LEU A 420 6.69 -36.15 14.08
C LEU A 420 7.93 -37.00 14.39
N GLU A 421 8.87 -36.49 15.18
CA GLU A 421 10.05 -37.28 15.60
C GLU A 421 9.64 -38.57 16.34
N ALA A 422 8.72 -38.46 17.31
CA ALA A 422 8.24 -39.62 18.06
C ALA A 422 7.50 -40.63 17.18
N VAL A 423 6.62 -40.17 16.29
CA VAL A 423 5.88 -41.05 15.35
C VAL A 423 6.84 -41.71 14.35
N ARG A 424 7.86 -40.97 13.89
CA ARG A 424 8.91 -41.48 13.01
C ARG A 424 9.72 -42.59 13.67
N GLU A 425 10.11 -42.42 14.94
CA GLU A 425 10.76 -43.48 15.72
C GLU A 425 9.86 -44.70 15.90
N GLN A 426 8.60 -44.50 16.30
CA GLN A 426 7.64 -45.59 16.43
C GLN A 426 7.47 -46.36 15.13
N PHE A 427 7.39 -45.66 14.00
CA PHE A 427 7.31 -46.28 12.68
C PHE A 427 8.58 -47.08 12.34
N ALA A 428 9.77 -46.55 12.64
CA ALA A 428 11.05 -47.24 12.45
C ALA A 428 11.17 -48.53 13.28
N PHE A 429 10.61 -48.56 14.50
CA PHE A 429 10.56 -49.73 15.37
C PHE A 429 9.32 -50.63 15.15
N ARG A 430 8.57 -50.44 14.05
CA ARG A 430 7.36 -51.21 13.71
C ARG A 430 6.26 -51.15 14.78
N ARG A 431 6.22 -50.07 15.57
CA ARG A 431 5.22 -49.80 16.61
C ARG A 431 4.17 -48.77 16.20
N GLY A 432 4.37 -48.07 15.09
CA GLY A 432 3.44 -47.09 14.51
C GLY A 432 2.99 -47.47 13.10
N THR A 433 2.00 -46.74 12.57
CA THR A 433 1.48 -46.97 11.20
C THR A 433 2.00 -45.93 10.21
N LEU A 434 2.00 -46.26 8.91
CA LEU A 434 2.30 -45.29 7.85
C LEU A 434 1.29 -44.13 7.87
N LEU A 435 0.04 -44.39 8.24
CA LEU A 435 -0.99 -43.37 8.31
C LEU A 435 -0.64 -42.31 9.37
N ASP A 436 -0.16 -42.73 10.53
CA ASP A 436 0.27 -41.83 11.60
C ASP A 436 1.46 -40.97 11.16
N LEU A 437 2.46 -41.58 10.50
CA LEU A 437 3.62 -40.85 9.96
C LEU A 437 3.19 -39.81 8.91
N LEU A 438 2.34 -40.20 7.96
CA LEU A 438 1.84 -39.30 6.92
C LEU A 438 1.02 -38.15 7.52
N ARG A 439 0.24 -38.43 8.57
CA ARG A 439 -0.58 -37.45 9.28
C ARG A 439 0.28 -36.48 10.09
N ALA A 440 1.22 -36.96 10.89
CA ALA A 440 2.12 -36.13 11.68
C ALA A 440 2.94 -35.18 10.78
N GLN A 441 3.36 -35.65 9.60
CA GLN A 441 4.03 -34.78 8.63
C GLN A 441 3.10 -33.68 8.08
N GLU A 442 1.83 -34.00 7.82
CA GLU A 442 0.85 -33.00 7.36
C GLU A 442 0.59 -31.95 8.44
N GLU A 443 0.42 -32.39 9.68
CA GLU A 443 0.22 -31.51 10.85
C GLU A 443 1.44 -30.59 11.05
N LEU A 444 2.66 -31.10 10.88
CA LEU A 444 3.87 -30.29 10.94
C LEU A 444 3.95 -29.24 9.83
N TYR A 445 3.63 -29.61 8.60
CA TYR A 445 3.59 -28.67 7.47
C TYR A 445 2.52 -27.58 7.70
N ALA A 446 1.32 -27.97 8.13
CA ALA A 446 0.23 -27.04 8.41
C ALA A 446 0.58 -26.07 9.55
N ALA A 447 1.08 -26.58 10.68
CA ALA A 447 1.52 -25.76 11.81
C ALA A 447 2.66 -24.80 11.41
N GLY A 448 3.56 -25.28 10.55
CA GLY A 448 4.64 -24.46 10.00
C GLY A 448 4.17 -23.30 9.14
N ARG A 449 3.23 -23.55 8.22
CA ARG A 449 2.60 -22.51 7.40
C ARG A 449 1.87 -21.50 8.30
N ASP A 450 1.07 -21.99 9.24
CA ASP A 450 0.28 -21.13 10.13
C ASP A 450 1.17 -20.24 11.00
N LEU A 451 2.33 -20.74 11.45
CA LEU A 451 3.35 -19.95 12.16
C LEU A 451 3.92 -18.84 11.28
N ILE A 452 4.34 -19.15 10.04
CA ILE A 452 4.82 -18.12 9.09
C ILE A 452 3.75 -17.05 8.89
N ASP A 453 2.51 -17.49 8.66
CA ASP A 453 1.39 -16.57 8.46
C ASP A 453 1.18 -15.67 9.68
N GLY A 454 1.23 -16.23 10.88
CA GLY A 454 1.03 -15.49 12.13
C GLY A 454 2.09 -14.42 12.37
N ILE A 455 3.36 -14.74 12.08
CA ILE A 455 4.48 -13.79 12.24
C ILE A 455 4.31 -12.58 11.32
N VAL A 456 3.87 -12.83 10.08
CA VAL A 456 3.65 -11.76 9.09
C VAL A 456 2.40 -10.95 9.46
N ASP A 457 1.31 -11.62 9.82
CA ASP A 457 0.05 -10.98 10.23
C ASP A 457 0.25 -10.08 11.46
N GLU A 458 1.01 -10.54 12.47
CA GLU A 458 1.37 -9.76 13.66
C GLU A 458 2.10 -8.45 13.28
N SER A 459 3.01 -8.53 12.31
CA SER A 459 3.75 -7.36 11.83
C SER A 459 2.82 -6.39 11.10
N LEU A 460 1.92 -6.91 10.25
CA LEU A 460 0.95 -6.11 9.50
C LEU A 460 -0.05 -5.37 10.40
N VAL A 461 -0.60 -6.03 11.43
CA VAL A 461 -1.57 -5.38 12.33
C VAL A 461 -0.94 -4.22 13.11
N ARG A 462 0.34 -4.34 13.50
CA ARG A 462 1.09 -3.25 14.14
C ARG A 462 1.29 -2.06 13.18
N TYR A 463 1.69 -2.31 11.93
CA TYR A 463 1.83 -1.25 10.94
C TYR A 463 0.49 -0.59 10.57
N ARG A 464 -0.61 -1.36 10.53
CA ARG A 464 -1.97 -0.82 10.33
C ARG A 464 -2.40 0.13 11.46
N LEU A 465 -2.07 -0.20 12.71
CA LEU A 465 -2.36 0.70 13.83
C LEU A 465 -1.55 2.00 13.71
N LEU A 466 -0.27 1.91 13.33
CA LEU A 466 0.56 3.09 13.11
C LEU A 466 0.09 3.93 11.92
N ASP A 467 -0.39 3.29 10.85
CA ASP A 467 -1.00 3.96 9.70
C ASP A 467 -2.24 4.74 10.15
N LEU A 468 -3.16 4.11 10.87
CA LEU A 468 -4.36 4.79 11.43
C LEU A 468 -3.99 5.96 12.35
N ALA A 469 -2.93 5.82 13.14
CA ALA A 469 -2.41 6.85 14.03
C ALA A 469 -1.64 7.98 13.32
N MET A 470 -1.41 7.87 12.00
CA MET A 470 -0.57 8.77 11.20
C MET A 470 0.90 8.80 11.69
N GLU A 471 1.38 7.70 12.29
CA GLU A 471 2.74 7.56 12.82
C GLU A 471 3.64 6.70 11.93
N LEU A 472 3.06 6.02 10.94
CA LEU A 472 3.80 5.12 10.05
C LEU A 472 4.80 5.87 9.18
N THR A 473 4.37 6.93 8.49
CA THR A 473 5.21 7.71 7.58
C THR A 473 6.41 8.38 8.27
N PRO A 474 6.27 9.03 9.44
CA PRO A 474 7.41 9.51 10.22
C PRO A 474 8.43 8.43 10.60
N LEU A 475 7.97 7.20 10.90
CA LEU A 475 8.86 6.08 11.24
C LEU A 475 9.85 5.77 10.10
N PHE A 476 9.44 6.00 8.85
CA PHE A 476 10.25 5.77 7.66
C PHE A 476 10.96 7.04 7.14
N GLY A 477 10.91 8.14 7.89
CA GLY A 477 11.53 9.41 7.50
C GLY A 477 10.91 10.03 6.25
N ILE A 478 9.64 9.70 5.96
CA ILE A 478 8.88 10.29 4.85
C ILE A 478 8.24 11.57 5.38
N PRO A 479 8.57 12.76 4.81
CA PRO A 479 8.00 14.01 5.27
C PRO A 479 6.51 14.06 4.95
N LEU A 480 5.69 14.41 5.94
CA LEU A 480 4.26 14.61 5.73
C LEU A 480 4.03 15.93 4.98
N PRO A 481 3.33 15.92 3.82
CA PRO A 481 3.12 17.13 3.01
C PRO A 481 2.37 18.25 3.74
N GLY A 482 1.58 17.92 4.77
CA GLY A 482 0.76 18.83 5.56
C GLY A 482 1.41 19.32 6.86
N ALA A 483 2.56 18.76 7.26
CA ALA A 483 3.29 19.23 8.42
C ALA A 483 4.05 20.53 8.08
N THR A 484 3.32 21.64 7.98
CA THR A 484 3.93 22.94 8.31
C THR A 484 4.50 22.80 9.71
N ALA A 485 5.81 23.03 9.85
CA ALA A 485 6.53 23.03 11.10
C ALA A 485 5.77 23.88 12.14
N ALA A 486 5.02 23.21 13.01
CA ALA A 486 4.59 23.77 14.27
C ALA A 486 5.80 23.69 15.20
N ASN A 487 6.64 24.72 15.11
CA ASN A 487 7.51 25.14 16.21
C ASN A 487 6.76 26.17 17.05
#